data_AF-A0A519W2W7-F1
#
_entry.id   AF-A0A519W2W7-F1
#
_cell.length_a   1.000
_cell.length_b   1.000
_cell.length_c   1.000
_cell.angle_alpha   90.00
_cell.angle_beta   90.00
_cell.angle_gamma   90.00
#
_symmetry.space_group_name_H-M   'P 1'
#
loop_
_entity.id
_entity.type
_entity.pdbx_description
1 polymer ?
#
loop_
_entity_poly.entity_id
_entity_poly.type
_entity_poly.pdbx_seq_one_letter_code
_entity_poly.pdbx_strand_id
1 'polypeptide(L)'
;MNCIFCDKLVVENSIEHIIPESLGNKHYILQIGSICRVCNNLFSKFEAKALSIGILAMSRPIAGYATKKGRPAKGQSHGIRFEGNGSYIGNRVTVFGL
;
A
#
# COMPACT_ATOMS: atom_id res chain seq x y z
N MET A 1 1.30 23.71 -9.77
CA MET A 1 1.00 23.50 -8.34
C MET A 1 2.30 23.14 -7.63
N ASN A 2 2.50 23.58 -6.39
CA ASN A 2 3.68 23.20 -5.62
C ASN A 2 3.44 21.88 -4.87
N CYS A 3 4.48 21.07 -4.75
CA CYS A 3 4.42 19.82 -4.01
C CYS A 3 4.19 20.09 -2.53
N ILE A 4 3.18 19.45 -1.94
CA ILE A 4 2.83 19.64 -0.51
C ILE A 4 3.93 19.22 0.48
N PHE A 5 4.96 18.49 0.04
CA PHE A 5 6.05 18.02 0.89
C PHE A 5 7.36 18.80 0.76
N CYS A 6 7.70 19.26 -0.44
CA CYS A 6 8.98 19.93 -0.70
C CYS A 6 8.84 21.32 -1.31
N ASP A 7 7.61 21.78 -1.53
CA ASP A 7 7.22 23.08 -2.08
C ASP A 7 7.79 23.39 -3.49
N LYS A 8 8.41 22.42 -4.15
CA LYS A 8 8.87 22.56 -5.54
C LYS A 8 7.69 22.46 -6.51
N LEU A 9 7.77 23.18 -7.63
CA LEU A 9 6.80 23.10 -8.70
C LEU A 9 6.69 21.65 -9.22
N VAL A 10 5.46 21.14 -9.32
CA VAL A 10 5.13 19.83 -9.90
C VAL A 10 4.75 20.01 -11.35
N VAL A 11 5.38 19.23 -12.23
CA VAL A 11 5.11 19.21 -13.67
C VAL A 11 4.50 17.88 -14.13
N GLU A 12 4.45 16.90 -13.23
CA GLU A 12 3.97 15.56 -13.50
C GLU A 12 2.44 15.44 -13.36
N ASN A 13 1.83 14.59 -14.21
CA ASN A 13 0.39 14.32 -14.24
C ASN A 13 0.04 12.92 -13.70
N SER A 14 0.68 12.48 -12.61
CA SER A 14 0.37 11.20 -11.97
C SER A 14 -0.75 11.33 -10.94
N ILE A 15 -1.55 10.27 -10.80
CA ILE A 15 -2.53 10.11 -9.73
C ILE A 15 -1.83 9.47 -8.55
N GLU A 16 -1.81 10.18 -7.42
CA GLU A 16 -1.24 9.67 -6.18
C GLU A 16 -2.34 9.35 -5.17
N HIS A 17 -2.12 8.35 -4.34
CA HIS A 17 -3.09 7.91 -3.35
C HIS A 17 -2.75 8.43 -1.96
N ILE A 18 -3.75 8.94 -1.23
CA ILE A 18 -3.58 9.38 0.17
C ILE A 18 -3.23 8.17 1.05
N ILE A 19 -3.99 7.08 0.88
CA ILE A 19 -3.68 5.77 1.42
C ILE A 19 -3.10 4.93 0.28
N PRO A 20 -1.91 4.35 0.38
CA PRO A 20 -1.35 3.55 -0.69
C PRO A 20 -2.27 2.46 -1.24
N GLU A 21 -2.27 2.27 -2.56
CA GLU A 21 -3.02 1.19 -3.23
C GLU A 21 -2.51 -0.21 -2.81
N SER A 22 -1.26 -0.29 -2.34
CA SER A 22 -0.68 -1.48 -1.72
C SER A 22 -1.42 -1.91 -0.45
N LEU A 23 -2.08 -0.99 0.26
CA LEU A 23 -2.95 -1.24 1.41
C LEU A 23 -4.39 -1.53 1.01
N GLY A 24 -4.70 -1.50 -0.30
CA GLY A 24 -6.01 -1.82 -0.86
C GLY A 24 -6.91 -0.61 -1.15
N ASN A 25 -6.42 0.62 -0.95
CA ASN A 25 -7.18 1.81 -1.31
C ASN A 25 -7.36 1.94 -2.83
N LYS A 26 -8.58 2.29 -3.27
CA LYS A 26 -8.91 2.61 -4.67
C LYS A 26 -9.68 3.93 -4.82
N HIS A 27 -9.93 4.63 -3.72
CA HIS A 27 -10.91 5.73 -3.67
C HIS A 27 -10.28 7.04 -3.25
N TYR A 28 -9.40 7.01 -2.25
CA TYR A 28 -8.80 8.22 -1.69
C TYR A 28 -7.56 8.62 -2.49
N ILE A 29 -7.77 9.44 -3.51
CA ILE A 29 -6.71 10.00 -4.37
C ILE A 29 -6.48 11.48 -4.05
N LEU A 30 -5.26 11.94 -4.29
CA LEU A 30 -4.90 13.36 -4.25
C LEU A 30 -5.23 14.02 -5.58
N GLN A 31 -5.40 15.35 -5.55
CA GLN A 31 -5.47 16.14 -6.78
C GLN A 31 -4.18 15.96 -7.59
N ILE A 32 -4.31 15.80 -8.91
CA ILE A 32 -3.16 15.70 -9.82
C ILE A 32 -2.25 16.91 -9.64
N GLY A 33 -0.95 16.67 -9.49
CA GLY A 33 0.04 17.72 -9.24
C GLY A 33 0.27 18.07 -7.76
N SER A 34 -0.37 17.37 -6.81
CA SER A 34 -0.16 17.61 -5.37
C SER A 34 1.22 17.19 -4.85
N ILE A 35 1.83 16.16 -5.45
CA ILE A 35 3.11 15.59 -5.02
C ILE A 35 4.03 15.45 -6.23
N CYS A 36 5.29 15.88 -6.09
CA CYS A 36 6.31 15.67 -7.13
C CYS A 36 6.80 14.21 -7.14
N ARG A 37 7.33 13.76 -8.28
CA ARG A 37 7.84 12.39 -8.43
C ARG A 37 8.91 12.03 -7.40
N VAL A 38 9.77 12.98 -7.01
CA VAL A 38 10.84 12.74 -6.04
C VAL A 38 10.27 12.37 -4.67
N CYS A 39 9.32 13.17 -4.16
CA CYS A 39 8.67 12.90 -2.89
C CYS A 39 7.85 11.61 -2.94
N ASN A 40 7.09 11.39 -4.02
CA ASN A 40 6.30 10.16 -4.15
C ASN A 40 7.19 8.90 -4.11
N ASN A 41 8.32 8.93 -4.82
CA ASN A 41 9.29 7.82 -4.82
C ASN A 41 9.93 7.60 -3.43
N LEU A 42 10.13 8.65 -2.63
CA LEU A 42 10.62 8.52 -1.25
C LEU A 42 9.57 7.82 -0.36
N PHE A 43 8.31 8.22 -0.46
CA PHE A 43 7.22 7.57 0.29
C PHE A 43 6.99 6.12 -0.14
N SER A 44 7.12 5.82 -1.44
CA SER A 44 7.06 4.45 -1.96
C SER A 44 8.12 3.54 -1.32
N LYS A 45 9.33 4.06 -1.08
CA LYS A 45 10.40 3.31 -0.39
C LYS A 45 10.09 3.10 1.09
N PHE A 46 9.58 4.12 1.76
CA PHE A 46 9.13 4.02 3.16
C PHE A 46 8.02 2.95 3.30
N GLU A 47 7.02 3.01 2.42
CA GLU A 47 5.89 2.10 2.39
C GLU A 47 6.34 0.65 2.19
N ALA A 48 7.23 0.38 1.23
CA ALA A 48 7.77 -0.97 1.02
C ALA A 48 8.45 -1.54 2.27
N LYS A 49 9.15 -0.69 3.03
CA LYS A 49 9.74 -1.08 4.31
C LYS A 49 8.64 -1.35 5.36
N ALA A 50 7.68 -0.45 5.50
CA ALA A 50 6.58 -0.61 6.46
C ALA A 50 5.75 -1.88 6.21
N LEU A 51 5.56 -2.26 4.95
CA LEU A 51 4.88 -3.49 4.53
C LEU A 51 5.69 -4.78 4.77
N SER A 52 7.02 -4.70 4.99
CA SER A 52 7.87 -5.89 5.13
C SER A 52 8.27 -6.21 6.57
N ILE A 53 8.24 -5.22 7.48
CA ILE A 53 8.66 -5.43 8.87
C ILE A 53 7.57 -5.07 9.90
N GLY A 54 6.50 -4.40 9.49
CA GLY A 54 5.50 -3.85 10.42
C GLY A 54 4.16 -4.59 10.39
N ILE A 55 3.22 -4.06 11.18
CA ILE A 55 1.81 -4.49 11.20
C ILE A 55 1.12 -4.31 9.83
N LEU A 56 1.64 -3.41 8.99
CA LEU A 56 1.09 -3.19 7.65
C LEU A 56 1.30 -4.40 6.73
N ALA A 57 2.23 -5.30 7.04
CA ALA A 57 2.39 -6.55 6.31
C ALA A 57 1.11 -7.39 6.32
N MET A 58 0.34 -7.36 7.41
CA MET A 58 -0.88 -8.16 7.57
C MET A 58 -2.17 -7.41 7.25
N SER A 59 -2.14 -6.08 7.14
CA SER A 59 -3.35 -5.25 6.99
C SER A 59 -4.18 -5.63 5.76
N ARG A 60 -3.54 -5.71 4.58
CA ARG A 60 -4.22 -6.08 3.33
C ARG A 60 -4.73 -7.53 3.34
N PRO A 61 -3.94 -8.54 3.79
CA PRO A 61 -4.46 -9.90 4.01
C PRO A 61 -5.66 -9.97 4.94
N ILE A 62 -5.61 -9.31 6.11
CA ILE A 62 -6.69 -9.30 7.11
C ILE A 62 -7.94 -8.63 6.55
N ALA A 63 -7.79 -7.55 5.80
CA ALA A 63 -8.92 -6.86 5.18
C ALA A 63 -9.61 -7.68 4.07
N GLY A 64 -9.01 -8.79 3.63
CA GLY A 64 -9.55 -9.60 2.53
C GLY A 64 -9.40 -8.95 1.15
N TYR A 65 -8.56 -7.92 1.00
CA TYR A 65 -8.45 -7.19 -0.27
C TYR A 65 -7.60 -7.93 -1.30
N ALA A 66 -8.10 -8.03 -2.52
CA ALA A 66 -7.35 -8.55 -3.65
C ALA A 66 -6.16 -7.65 -4.00
N THR A 67 -5.07 -8.25 -4.49
CA THR A 67 -3.97 -7.57 -5.16
C THR A 67 -4.43 -6.92 -6.47
N LYS A 68 -3.61 -6.04 -7.08
CA LYS A 68 -3.90 -5.47 -8.41
C LYS A 68 -4.18 -6.53 -9.48
N LYS A 69 -3.58 -7.72 -9.34
CA LYS A 69 -3.75 -8.88 -10.24
C LYS A 69 -4.93 -9.79 -9.86
N GLY A 70 -5.80 -9.38 -8.94
CA GLY A 70 -6.98 -10.16 -8.54
C GLY A 70 -6.63 -11.45 -7.80
N ARG A 71 -5.55 -11.45 -7.01
CA ARG A 71 -5.14 -12.59 -6.16
C ARG A 71 -5.26 -12.24 -4.68
N PRO A 72 -5.47 -13.21 -3.77
CA PRO A 72 -5.43 -12.95 -2.34
C PRO A 72 -4.11 -12.29 -1.92
N ALA A 73 -4.21 -11.31 -1.02
CA ALA A 73 -3.04 -10.60 -0.53
C ALA A 73 -2.15 -11.51 0.32
N LYS A 74 -0.84 -11.31 0.21
CA LYS A 74 0.17 -11.99 1.01
C LYS A 74 1.02 -10.96 1.72
N GLY A 75 1.44 -11.31 2.93
CA GLY A 75 2.32 -10.49 3.76
C GLY A 75 3.32 -11.36 4.50
N GLN A 76 4.43 -10.77 4.91
CA GLN A 76 5.41 -11.43 5.76
C GLN A 76 5.97 -10.41 6.75
N SER A 77 6.12 -10.82 8.00
CA SER A 77 6.77 -10.03 9.04
C SER A 77 7.39 -10.96 10.07
N HIS A 78 8.64 -10.72 10.46
CA HIS A 78 9.36 -11.49 11.49
C HIS A 78 9.29 -13.02 11.31
N GLY A 79 9.41 -13.51 10.08
CA GLY A 79 9.35 -14.95 9.76
C GLY A 79 7.94 -15.54 9.66
N ILE A 80 6.91 -14.80 10.08
CA ILE A 80 5.51 -15.21 9.98
C ILE A 80 4.95 -14.74 8.64
N ARG A 81 4.32 -15.65 7.90
CA ARG A 81 3.66 -15.35 6.61
C ARG A 81 2.14 -15.37 6.78
N PHE A 82 1.49 -14.40 6.16
CA PHE A 82 0.04 -14.21 6.16
C PHE A 82 -0.48 -14.33 4.74
N GLU A 83 -1.57 -15.07 4.54
CA GLU A 83 -2.25 -15.19 3.26
C GLU A 83 -3.75 -14.98 3.45
N GLY A 84 -4.31 -13.98 2.75
CA GLY A 84 -5.73 -13.71 2.78
C GLY A 84 -6.54 -14.88 2.19
N ASN A 85 -7.79 -14.99 2.62
CA ASN A 85 -8.69 -16.04 2.14
C ASN A 85 -8.97 -15.91 0.62
N GLY A 86 -9.09 -17.06 -0.06
CA GLY A 86 -9.38 -17.14 -1.51
C GLY A 86 -10.73 -16.55 -1.95
N SER A 87 -11.69 -16.47 -1.03
CA SER A 87 -13.00 -15.84 -1.24
C SER A 87 -13.03 -14.38 -0.77
N TYR A 88 -11.88 -13.77 -0.45
CA TYR A 88 -11.77 -12.36 -0.07
C TYR A 88 -12.58 -11.97 1.18
N ILE A 89 -12.81 -12.94 2.08
CA ILE A 89 -13.52 -12.72 3.33
C ILE A 89 -12.55 -12.11 4.35
N GLY A 90 -12.88 -10.92 4.85
CA GLY A 90 -12.11 -10.24 5.89
C GLY A 90 -11.97 -11.07 7.16
N ASN A 91 -10.87 -10.85 7.89
CA ASN A 91 -10.46 -11.56 9.10
C ASN A 91 -10.26 -13.09 8.95
N ARG A 92 -10.40 -13.64 7.73
CA ARG A 92 -9.99 -15.02 7.42
C ARG A 92 -8.62 -14.99 6.76
N VAL A 93 -7.60 -15.35 7.54
CA VAL A 93 -6.20 -15.35 7.11
C VAL A 93 -5.56 -16.69 7.48
N THR A 94 -4.83 -17.27 6.55
CA THR A 94 -3.95 -18.42 6.83
C THR A 94 -2.60 -17.89 7.28
N VAL A 95 -2.14 -18.36 8.44
CA VAL A 95 -0.85 -17.99 9.03
C VAL A 95 0.11 -19.16 8.92
N PHE A 96 1.36 -18.89 8.53
CA PHE A 96 2.42 -19.89 8.44
C PHE A 96 3.62 -19.47 9.28
N GLY A 97 4.37 -20.43 9.82
CA GLY A 97 5.57 -20.17 10.63
C GLY A 97 5.30 -19.95 12.12
N LEU A 98 4.20 -20.51 12.62
CA LEU A 98 3.93 -20.71 14.04
C LEU A 98 4.35 -22.12 14.46
#